data_AF-A0A534M8T3-F1
#
_entry.id   AF-A0A534M8T3-F1
#
_cell.length_a   1.000
_cell.length_b   1.000
_cell.length_c   1.000
_cell.angle_alpha   90.00
_cell.angle_beta   90.00
_cell.angle_gamma   90.00
#
_symmetry.space_group_name_H-M   'P 1'
#
loop_
_entity.id
_entity.type
_entity.pdbx_description
1 polymer ?
#
loop_
_entity_poly.entity_id
_entity_poly.type
_entity_poly.pdbx_seq_one_letter_code
_entity_poly.pdbx_strand_id
1 'polypeptide(L)'
;MTIKGVTFDWWGTVVEIPAVRDIHDEQMREIRVDRAAEALEAAGLPVNRTLLSRAYDAQTDLLLRTWNDLRDLSVEEQARAYLRFLGVGEGREDLLRTIQEAFGSAIEFRLPAPYPEIGETLRALQDRGYRMGLISNTGRTGGRFLRPVQDRLGIGESFDVRIFSDADVAGATAVGMRAVWFNTGFWKGATTDRADAEICGHGELPRLLEKWR
;
A
#
# COMPACT_ATOMS: atom_id res chain seq x y z
N MET A 1 7.21 -22.28 -24.71
CA MET A 1 6.10 -21.75 -23.90
C MET A 1 5.76 -20.37 -24.41
N THR A 2 4.48 -20.05 -24.58
CA THR A 2 4.00 -18.70 -24.94
C THR A 2 3.56 -17.98 -23.68
N ILE A 3 3.97 -16.73 -23.51
CA ILE A 3 3.53 -15.86 -22.42
C ILE A 3 2.04 -15.56 -22.62
N LYS A 4 1.25 -15.65 -21.55
CA LYS A 4 -0.21 -15.39 -21.58
C LYS A 4 -0.64 -14.17 -20.78
N GLY A 5 0.23 -13.66 -19.93
CA GLY A 5 -0.06 -12.46 -19.16
C GLY A 5 1.20 -11.76 -18.66
N VAL A 6 1.01 -10.49 -18.33
CA VAL A 6 2.06 -9.56 -17.88
C VAL A 6 1.60 -8.93 -16.57
N THR A 7 2.45 -8.96 -15.56
CA THR A 7 2.21 -8.22 -14.30
C THR A 7 3.08 -6.99 -14.24
N PHE A 8 2.51 -5.88 -13.81
CA PHE A 8 3.19 -4.61 -13.64
C PHE A 8 3.33 -4.29 -12.16
N ASP A 9 4.45 -3.68 -11.79
CA ASP A 9 4.51 -2.88 -10.58
C ASP A 9 3.86 -1.51 -10.84
N TRP A 10 3.51 -0.77 -9.79
CA TRP A 10 2.94 0.57 -9.89
C TRP A 10 4.02 1.65 -9.94
N TRP A 11 4.78 1.79 -8.86
CA TRP A 11 5.75 2.86 -8.66
C TRP A 11 7.03 2.61 -9.46
N GLY A 12 7.48 3.61 -10.23
CA GLY A 12 8.68 3.48 -11.07
C GLY A 12 8.50 2.58 -12.30
N THR A 13 7.28 2.10 -12.56
CA THR A 13 6.95 1.25 -13.71
C THR A 13 5.77 1.81 -14.50
N VAL A 14 4.60 1.95 -13.87
CA VAL A 14 3.41 2.52 -14.49
C VAL A 14 3.35 4.02 -14.28
N VAL A 15 3.68 4.48 -13.07
CA VAL A 15 3.77 5.88 -12.71
C VAL A 15 5.13 6.21 -12.11
N GLU A 16 5.53 7.47 -12.19
CA GLU A 16 6.76 7.96 -11.57
C GLU A 16 6.72 7.81 -10.05
N ILE A 17 7.87 7.53 -9.45
CA ILE A 17 8.02 7.59 -7.99
C ILE A 17 8.02 9.06 -7.59
N PRO A 18 7.09 9.54 -6.74
CA PRO A 18 6.99 10.96 -6.40
C PRO A 18 8.29 11.56 -5.83
N ALA A 19 9.12 10.74 -5.17
CA ALA A 19 10.41 11.16 -4.60
C ALA A 19 11.53 11.37 -5.63
N VAL A 20 11.37 10.94 -6.89
CA VAL A 20 12.46 10.96 -7.89
C VAL A 20 12.50 12.29 -8.68
N ARG A 21 11.43 13.09 -8.68
CA ARG A 21 11.41 14.39 -9.38
C ARG A 21 11.57 15.60 -8.47
N ASP A 22 11.14 15.52 -7.23
CA ASP A 22 11.26 16.60 -6.26
C ASP A 22 11.96 16.07 -5.00
N ILE A 23 13.16 16.59 -4.74
CA ILE A 23 13.94 16.34 -3.53
C ILE A 23 13.08 16.81 -2.34
N HIS A 24 12.37 15.88 -1.70
CA HIS A 24 11.33 16.15 -0.70
C HIS A 24 10.12 16.88 -1.30
N ASP A 25 9.04 16.13 -1.55
CA ASP A 25 7.73 16.71 -1.82
C ASP A 25 7.22 17.41 -0.53
N GLU A 26 7.77 18.59 -0.26
CA GLU A 26 7.47 19.42 0.91
C GLU A 26 5.97 19.66 1.02
N GLN A 27 5.27 19.81 -0.11
CA GLN A 27 3.82 19.96 -0.13
C GLN A 27 3.11 18.71 0.40
N MET A 28 3.47 17.51 -0.09
CA MET A 28 2.90 16.26 0.45
C MET A 28 3.26 16.05 1.91
N ARG A 29 4.45 16.46 2.34
CA ARG A 29 4.83 16.46 3.76
C ARG A 29 3.89 17.36 4.57
N GLU A 30 3.72 18.62 4.15
CA GLU A 30 2.86 19.57 4.86
C GLU A 30 1.41 19.07 4.93
N ILE A 31 0.86 18.52 3.84
CA ILE A 31 -0.50 17.98 3.82
C ILE A 31 -0.66 16.82 4.81
N ARG A 32 0.30 15.89 4.84
CA ARG A 32 0.24 14.76 5.77
C ARG A 32 0.38 15.22 7.21
N VAL A 33 1.27 16.18 7.48
CA VAL A 33 1.47 16.79 8.80
C VAL A 33 0.21 17.53 9.24
N ASP A 34 -0.42 18.30 8.37
CA ASP A 34 -1.62 19.08 8.66
C ASP A 34 -2.82 18.17 8.94
N ARG A 35 -3.05 17.17 8.09
CA ARG A 35 -4.12 16.18 8.31
C ARG A 35 -3.89 15.36 9.58
N ALA A 36 -2.63 15.04 9.90
CA ALA A 36 -2.30 14.38 11.17
C ALA A 36 -2.56 15.29 12.37
N ALA A 37 -2.26 16.59 12.26
CA ALA A 37 -2.58 17.58 13.29
C ALA A 37 -4.09 17.64 13.55
N GLU A 38 -4.89 17.78 12.49
CA GLU A 38 -6.35 17.81 12.56
C GLU A 38 -6.91 16.52 13.20
N ALA A 39 -6.38 15.36 12.80
CA ALA A 39 -6.76 14.06 13.36
C ALA A 39 -6.50 13.96 14.86
N LEU A 40 -5.32 14.43 15.31
CA LEU A 40 -4.92 14.39 16.70
C LEU A 40 -5.69 15.42 17.54
N GLU A 41 -5.92 16.61 17.01
CA GLU A 41 -6.75 17.64 17.64
C GLU A 41 -8.19 17.16 17.84
N ALA A 42 -8.80 16.55 16.83
CA ALA A 42 -10.13 15.95 16.92
C ALA A 42 -10.21 14.83 17.97
N ALA A 43 -9.09 14.17 18.27
CA ALA A 43 -8.97 13.17 19.33
C ALA A 43 -8.60 13.75 20.71
N GLY A 44 -8.56 15.09 20.86
CA GLY A 44 -8.22 15.78 22.10
C GLY A 44 -6.72 15.79 22.43
N LEU A 45 -5.86 15.55 21.43
CA LEU A 45 -4.40 15.49 21.57
C LEU A 45 -3.74 16.55 20.68
N PRO A 46 -3.91 17.86 20.95
CA PRO A 46 -3.26 18.89 20.15
C PRO A 46 -1.73 18.76 20.28
N VAL A 47 -1.05 18.66 19.14
CA VAL A 47 0.42 18.56 19.07
C VAL A 47 0.96 19.71 18.24
N ASN A 48 2.07 20.30 18.68
CA ASN A 48 2.65 21.41 17.94
C ASN A 48 3.22 20.95 16.58
N ARG A 49 3.21 21.86 15.59
CA ARG A 49 3.68 21.57 14.22
C ARG A 49 5.11 21.06 14.19
N THR A 50 6.00 21.64 15.01
CA THR A 50 7.42 21.25 15.05
C THR A 50 7.61 19.78 15.41
N LEU A 51 6.84 19.25 16.37
CA LEU A 51 6.92 17.86 16.79
C LEU A 51 6.32 16.92 15.73
N LEU A 52 5.18 17.30 15.14
CA LEU A 52 4.55 16.56 14.04
C LEU A 52 5.48 16.42 12.82
N SER A 53 6.13 17.52 12.45
CA SER A 53 7.16 17.58 11.41
C SER A 53 8.36 16.70 11.73
N ARG A 54 8.92 16.79 12.95
CA ARG A 54 10.05 15.95 13.36
C ARG A 54 9.71 14.46 13.38
N ALA A 55 8.51 14.11 13.83
CA ALA A 55 8.03 12.73 13.81
C ALA A 55 7.89 12.20 12.38
N TYR A 56 7.43 13.05 11.44
CA TYR A 56 7.33 12.70 10.02
C TYR A 56 8.70 12.46 9.40
N ASP A 57 9.67 13.31 9.72
CA ASP A 57 11.04 13.19 9.21
C ASP A 57 11.72 11.91 9.77
N ALA A 58 11.59 11.65 11.08
CA ALA A 58 12.10 10.43 11.70
C ALA A 58 11.44 9.14 11.14
N GLN A 59 10.13 9.18 10.91
CA GLN A 59 9.42 8.10 10.22
C GLN A 59 9.91 7.95 8.78
N THR A 60 10.20 9.04 8.08
CA THR A 60 10.76 8.99 6.73
C THR A 60 12.12 8.31 6.70
N ASP A 61 13.00 8.63 7.64
CA ASP A 61 14.30 7.96 7.75
C ASP A 61 14.18 6.47 8.06
N LEU A 62 13.19 6.07 8.87
CA LEU A 62 12.90 4.66 9.12
C LEU A 62 12.46 3.95 7.82
N LEU A 63 11.57 4.57 7.05
CA LEU A 63 11.05 3.99 5.82
C LEU A 63 12.12 3.87 4.74
N LEU A 64 12.92 4.91 4.54
CA LEU A 64 14.03 4.89 3.58
C LEU A 64 15.04 3.77 3.91
N ARG A 65 15.38 3.59 5.19
CA ARG A 65 16.24 2.48 5.63
C ARG A 65 15.59 1.12 5.37
N THR A 66 14.30 0.98 5.67
CA THR A 66 13.58 -0.29 5.48
C THR A 66 13.47 -0.66 4.00
N TRP A 67 13.17 0.32 3.14
CA TRP A 67 13.11 0.13 1.68
C TRP A 67 14.47 -0.16 1.07
N ASN A 68 15.55 0.43 1.58
CA ASN A 68 16.93 0.10 1.17
C ASN A 68 17.30 -1.37 1.48
N ASP A 69 16.67 -1.97 2.49
CA ASP A 69 16.81 -3.40 2.81
C ASP A 69 15.83 -4.30 2.01
N LEU A 70 15.15 -3.77 1.00
CA LEU A 70 14.13 -4.46 0.20
C LEU A 70 12.96 -5.01 1.04
N ARG A 71 12.67 -4.35 2.16
CA ARG A 71 11.52 -4.64 3.03
C ARG A 71 10.52 -3.50 2.93
N ASP A 72 9.26 -3.79 3.28
CA ASP A 72 8.22 -2.77 3.39
C ASP A 72 7.60 -2.82 4.80
N LEU A 73 7.07 -1.68 5.23
CA LEU A 73 6.22 -1.60 6.42
C LEU A 73 4.78 -1.46 5.97
N SER A 74 3.87 -2.25 6.54
CA SER A 74 2.43 -2.05 6.35
C SER A 74 2.02 -0.63 6.76
N VAL A 75 0.95 -0.10 6.17
CA VAL A 75 0.42 1.22 6.52
C VAL A 75 0.10 1.35 8.01
N GLU A 76 -0.26 0.25 8.68
CA GLU A 76 -0.44 0.20 10.12
C GLU A 76 0.88 0.35 10.89
N GLU A 77 1.92 -0.41 10.53
CA GLU A 77 3.25 -0.26 11.13
C GLU A 77 3.81 1.13 10.93
N GLN A 78 3.57 1.74 9.77
CA GLN A 78 3.93 3.12 9.49
C GLN A 78 3.21 4.08 10.44
N ALA A 79 1.89 3.97 10.60
CA ALA A 79 1.12 4.80 11.52
C ALA A 79 1.56 4.62 12.98
N ARG A 80 1.81 3.37 13.41
CA ARG A 80 2.39 3.08 14.74
C ARG A 80 3.75 3.76 14.89
N ALA A 81 4.62 3.67 13.89
CA ALA A 81 5.93 4.33 13.93
C ALA A 81 5.82 5.85 14.07
N TYR A 82 4.88 6.48 13.34
CA TYR A 82 4.65 7.92 13.45
C TYR A 82 4.25 8.33 14.87
N LEU A 83 3.25 7.66 15.46
CA LEU A 83 2.80 7.95 16.84
C LEU A 83 3.90 7.70 17.88
N ARG A 84 4.73 6.65 17.68
CA ARG A 84 5.92 6.41 18.52
C ARG A 84 6.93 7.56 18.45
N PHE A 85 7.29 8.02 17.25
CA PHE A 85 8.21 9.17 17.10
C PHE A 85 7.62 10.48 17.62
N LEU A 86 6.30 10.62 17.58
CA LEU A 86 5.59 11.75 18.16
C LEU A 86 5.63 11.73 19.70
N GLY A 87 5.68 10.55 20.31
CA GLY A 87 5.55 10.37 21.76
C GLY A 87 4.15 10.69 22.29
N VAL A 88 3.16 10.81 21.40
CA VAL A 88 1.76 11.15 21.71
C VAL A 88 0.86 10.14 21.02
N GLY A 89 -0.11 9.59 21.74
CA GLY A 89 -1.03 8.59 21.20
C GLY A 89 -0.39 7.22 20.94
N GLU A 90 0.79 6.94 21.49
CA GLU A 90 1.38 5.60 21.42
C GLU A 90 0.44 4.56 22.04
N GLY A 91 0.22 3.45 21.33
CA GLY A 91 -0.70 2.38 21.75
C GLY A 91 -2.19 2.70 21.57
N ARG A 92 -2.57 3.88 21.08
CA ARG A 92 -3.97 4.23 20.77
C ARG A 92 -4.40 3.66 19.43
N GLU A 93 -5.03 2.49 19.47
CA GLU A 93 -5.55 1.78 18.29
C GLU A 93 -6.55 2.62 17.49
N ASP A 94 -7.35 3.45 18.15
CA ASP A 94 -8.33 4.34 17.51
C ASP A 94 -7.68 5.42 16.63
N LEU A 95 -6.43 5.82 16.93
CA LEU A 95 -5.70 6.80 16.15
C LEU A 95 -5.04 6.20 14.90
N LEU A 96 -4.73 4.90 14.90
CA LEU A 96 -4.00 4.27 13.80
C LEU A 96 -4.71 4.44 12.47
N ARG A 97 -6.02 4.16 12.43
CA ARG A 97 -6.82 4.31 11.22
C ARG A 97 -6.87 5.77 10.75
N THR A 98 -6.96 6.72 11.68
CA THR A 98 -7.02 8.15 11.33
C THR A 98 -5.69 8.67 10.80
N ILE A 99 -4.56 8.20 11.32
CA ILE A 99 -3.24 8.52 10.77
C ILE A 99 -3.04 7.86 9.41
N GLN A 100 -3.46 6.60 9.23
CA GLN A 100 -3.46 5.95 7.90
C GLN A 100 -4.30 6.73 6.89
N GLU A 101 -5.47 7.23 7.31
CA GLU A 101 -6.33 8.09 6.49
C GLU A 101 -5.60 9.37 6.09
N ALA A 102 -5.05 10.10 7.07
CA ALA A 102 -4.33 11.35 6.85
C ALA A 102 -3.18 11.19 5.86
N PHE A 103 -2.42 10.09 5.97
CA PHE A 103 -1.27 9.84 5.12
C PHE A 103 -1.64 9.34 3.73
N GLY A 104 -2.61 8.44 3.66
CA GLY A 104 -3.02 7.78 2.42
C GLY A 104 -3.79 8.70 1.49
N SER A 105 -4.75 9.46 2.03
CA SER A 105 -5.58 10.41 1.27
C SER A 105 -4.76 11.57 0.69
N ALA A 106 -3.52 11.80 1.15
CA ALA A 106 -2.68 12.89 0.66
C ALA A 106 -2.41 12.76 -0.85
N ILE A 107 -2.42 11.54 -1.41
CA ILE A 107 -2.22 11.31 -2.85
C ILE A 107 -3.27 12.01 -3.73
N GLU A 108 -4.44 12.35 -3.17
CA GLU A 108 -5.49 13.02 -3.92
C GLU A 108 -5.16 14.48 -4.23
N PHE A 109 -4.24 15.09 -3.48
CA PHE A 109 -3.78 16.46 -3.73
C PHE A 109 -3.02 16.56 -5.05
N ARG A 110 -2.15 15.58 -5.33
CA ARG A 110 -1.36 15.50 -6.56
C ARG A 110 -1.30 14.06 -7.02
N LEU A 111 -2.09 13.74 -8.04
CA LEU A 111 -2.06 12.43 -8.67
C LEU A 111 -0.65 12.17 -9.26
N PRO A 112 -0.14 10.94 -9.17
CA PRO A 112 1.16 10.59 -9.74
C PRO A 112 1.10 10.64 -11.27
N ALA A 113 2.21 11.04 -11.90
CA ALA A 113 2.30 11.11 -13.35
C ALA A 113 2.59 9.71 -13.94
N PRO A 114 1.77 9.20 -14.88
CA PRO A 114 2.10 8.01 -15.64
C PRO A 114 3.35 8.21 -16.48
N TYR A 115 4.17 7.17 -16.64
CA TYR A 115 5.28 7.22 -17.61
C TYR A 115 4.75 7.42 -19.03
N PRO A 116 5.53 8.05 -19.92
CA PRO A 116 5.18 8.11 -21.34
C PRO A 116 4.85 6.72 -21.89
N GLU A 117 3.92 6.66 -22.84
CA GLU A 117 3.55 5.43 -23.57
C GLU A 117 2.88 4.33 -22.74
N ILE A 118 2.73 4.46 -21.41
CA ILE A 118 2.12 3.39 -20.60
C ILE A 118 0.68 3.08 -21.04
N GLY A 119 -0.12 4.11 -21.35
CA GLY A 119 -1.47 3.93 -21.85
C GLY A 119 -1.51 3.24 -23.22
N GLU A 120 -0.56 3.54 -24.11
CA GLU A 120 -0.45 2.89 -25.43
C GLU A 120 -0.01 1.43 -25.30
N THR A 121 0.94 1.18 -24.40
CA THR A 121 1.46 -0.16 -24.10
C THR A 121 0.36 -1.06 -23.54
N LEU A 122 -0.40 -0.59 -22.56
CA LEU A 122 -1.51 -1.35 -21.97
C LEU A 122 -2.57 -1.70 -23.02
N ARG A 123 -2.97 -0.74 -23.86
CA ARG A 123 -3.88 -0.99 -24.99
C ARG A 123 -3.31 -2.01 -25.97
N ALA A 124 -2.06 -1.85 -26.37
CA ALA A 124 -1.39 -2.74 -27.31
C ALA A 124 -1.28 -4.19 -26.80
N LEU A 125 -1.11 -4.38 -25.49
CA LEU A 125 -1.10 -5.70 -24.84
C LEU A 125 -2.51 -6.29 -24.78
N GLN A 126 -3.51 -5.48 -24.45
CA GLN A 126 -4.92 -5.89 -24.44
C GLN A 126 -5.38 -6.35 -25.84
N ASP A 127 -5.07 -5.59 -26.89
CA ASP A 127 -5.43 -5.91 -28.28
C ASP A 127 -4.79 -7.22 -28.77
N ARG A 128 -3.64 -7.59 -28.19
CA ARG A 128 -2.94 -8.85 -28.45
C ARG A 128 -3.46 -10.02 -27.60
N GLY A 129 -4.46 -9.79 -26.75
CA GLY A 129 -5.08 -10.80 -25.91
C GLY A 129 -4.25 -11.20 -24.68
N TYR A 130 -3.30 -10.38 -24.25
CA TYR A 130 -2.59 -10.63 -22.99
C TYR A 130 -3.49 -10.31 -21.79
N ARG A 131 -3.43 -11.17 -20.77
CA ARG A 131 -3.93 -10.85 -19.44
C ARG A 131 -2.98 -9.88 -18.74
N MET A 132 -3.50 -8.93 -17.98
CA MET A 132 -2.69 -7.93 -17.30
C MET A 132 -3.04 -7.86 -15.83
N GLY A 133 -2.02 -7.88 -14.98
CA GLY A 133 -2.17 -7.70 -13.53
C GLY A 133 -1.28 -6.60 -13.01
N LEU A 134 -1.62 -6.08 -11.84
CA LEU A 134 -0.77 -5.18 -11.07
C LEU A 134 -0.46 -5.82 -9.72
N ILE A 135 0.81 -5.88 -9.35
CA ILE A 135 1.28 -6.36 -8.05
C ILE A 135 2.27 -5.32 -7.55
N SER A 136 1.91 -4.61 -6.47
CA SER A 136 2.72 -3.48 -6.03
C SER A 136 2.71 -3.23 -4.53
N ASN A 137 3.84 -2.74 -4.03
CA ASN A 137 3.92 -2.17 -2.70
C ASN A 137 3.15 -0.85 -2.64
N THR A 138 2.52 -0.57 -1.50
CA THR A 138 1.65 0.59 -1.37
C THR A 138 2.36 1.86 -0.93
N GLY A 139 3.58 1.73 -0.41
CA GLY A 139 4.30 2.81 0.24
C GLY A 139 3.46 3.44 1.36
N ARG A 140 3.48 4.78 1.46
CA ARG A 140 2.69 5.53 2.45
C ARG A 140 1.20 5.64 2.11
N THR A 141 0.83 5.30 0.88
CA THR A 141 -0.50 5.61 0.36
C THR A 141 -1.53 4.56 0.77
N GLY A 142 -1.15 3.29 0.83
CA GLY A 142 -2.09 2.18 1.04
C GLY A 142 -2.90 1.82 -0.21
N GLY A 143 -3.20 0.54 -0.39
CA GLY A 143 -3.86 0.01 -1.57
C GLY A 143 -5.28 0.56 -1.74
N ARG A 144 -5.95 0.89 -0.63
CA ARG A 144 -7.28 1.51 -0.59
C ARG A 144 -7.33 2.83 -1.36
N PHE A 145 -6.27 3.63 -1.30
CA PHE A 145 -6.20 4.93 -1.97
C PHE A 145 -5.58 4.84 -3.36
N LEU A 146 -4.77 3.81 -3.63
CA LEU A 146 -4.19 3.59 -4.97
C LEU A 146 -5.23 3.15 -6.00
N ARG A 147 -6.24 2.35 -5.61
CA ARG A 147 -7.27 1.88 -6.57
C ARG A 147 -8.05 3.05 -7.21
N PRO A 148 -8.65 3.99 -6.44
CA PRO A 148 -9.34 5.12 -7.05
C PRO A 148 -8.41 6.03 -7.87
N VAL A 149 -7.15 6.17 -7.47
CA VAL A 149 -6.15 6.93 -8.23
C VAL A 149 -5.91 6.30 -9.60
N GLN A 150 -5.73 4.99 -9.66
CA GLN A 150 -5.56 4.25 -10.93
C GLN A 150 -6.78 4.39 -11.85
N ASP A 151 -7.99 4.35 -11.27
CA ASP A 151 -9.24 4.50 -12.03
C ASP A 151 -9.36 5.93 -12.58
N ARG A 152 -9.06 6.95 -11.78
CA ARG A 152 -9.04 8.37 -12.21
C ARG A 152 -8.00 8.67 -13.28
N LEU A 153 -6.89 7.92 -13.29
CA LEU A 153 -5.87 8.00 -14.33
C LEU A 153 -6.26 7.27 -15.63
N GLY A 154 -7.42 6.59 -15.66
CA GLY A 154 -7.92 5.90 -16.85
C GLY A 154 -7.20 4.60 -17.18
N ILE A 155 -6.40 4.06 -16.25
CA ILE A 155 -5.60 2.85 -16.45
C ILE A 155 -6.03 1.68 -15.55
N GLY A 156 -6.88 1.95 -14.55
CA GLY A 156 -7.39 0.92 -13.64
C GLY A 156 -8.10 -0.23 -14.36
N GLU A 157 -8.88 0.08 -15.40
CA GLU A 157 -9.62 -0.91 -16.20
C GLU A 157 -8.74 -1.77 -17.10
N SER A 158 -7.49 -1.38 -17.33
CA SER A 158 -6.54 -2.17 -18.13
C SER A 158 -6.00 -3.38 -17.36
N PHE A 159 -6.18 -3.47 -16.04
CA PHE A 159 -5.68 -4.58 -15.23
C PHE A 159 -6.83 -5.50 -14.83
N ASP A 160 -6.75 -6.78 -15.23
CA ASP A 160 -7.67 -7.84 -14.78
C ASP A 160 -7.60 -8.02 -13.24
N VAL A 161 -6.43 -7.77 -12.65
CA VAL A 161 -6.19 -7.88 -11.21
C VAL A 161 -5.28 -6.77 -10.69
N ARG A 162 -5.54 -6.30 -9.46
CA ARG A 162 -4.69 -5.36 -8.74
C ARG A 162 -4.48 -5.85 -7.31
N ILE A 163 -3.27 -6.28 -6.98
CA ILE A 163 -2.84 -6.78 -5.68
C ILE A 163 -1.86 -5.79 -5.08
N PHE A 164 -2.03 -5.53 -3.78
CA PHE A 164 -1.20 -4.61 -3.03
C PHE A 164 -0.65 -5.30 -1.79
N SER A 165 0.55 -4.92 -1.34
CA SER A 165 1.22 -5.53 -0.19
C SER A 165 0.44 -5.46 1.13
N ASP A 166 -0.49 -4.51 1.27
CA ASP A 166 -1.40 -4.39 2.42
C ASP A 166 -2.72 -5.16 2.24
N ALA A 167 -2.86 -5.91 1.14
CA ALA A 167 -4.10 -6.53 0.72
C ALA A 167 -3.89 -7.87 -0.03
N ASP A 168 -2.92 -8.70 0.35
CA ASP A 168 -2.61 -9.97 -0.35
C ASP A 168 -3.84 -10.90 -0.46
N VAL A 169 -4.40 -11.30 0.69
CA VAL A 169 -5.58 -12.18 0.74
C VAL A 169 -6.78 -11.52 0.08
N ALA A 170 -7.11 -10.29 0.50
CA ALA A 170 -8.26 -9.55 0.00
C ALA A 170 -8.18 -9.27 -1.51
N GLY A 171 -6.98 -8.99 -2.01
CA GLY A 171 -6.69 -8.70 -3.41
C GLY A 171 -6.82 -9.94 -4.28
N ALA A 172 -6.28 -11.08 -3.84
CA ALA A 172 -6.45 -12.36 -4.52
C ALA A 172 -7.94 -12.79 -4.58
N THR A 173 -8.65 -12.70 -3.45
CA THR A 173 -10.06 -13.16 -3.38
C THR A 173 -11.00 -12.28 -4.19
N ALA A 174 -10.75 -10.96 -4.26
CA ALA A 174 -11.58 -10.03 -5.03
C ALA A 174 -11.61 -10.35 -6.53
N VAL A 175 -10.67 -11.15 -7.04
CA VAL A 175 -10.58 -11.53 -8.46
C VAL A 175 -10.81 -13.03 -8.69
N GLY A 176 -11.39 -13.73 -7.70
CA GLY A 176 -11.74 -15.15 -7.82
C GLY A 176 -10.54 -16.10 -7.76
N MET A 177 -9.36 -15.63 -7.35
CA MET A 177 -8.25 -16.51 -7.00
C MET A 177 -8.51 -17.12 -5.62
N ARG A 178 -8.11 -18.38 -5.44
CA ARG A 178 -8.03 -18.96 -4.10
C ARG A 178 -6.86 -18.34 -3.34
N ALA A 179 -7.12 -17.80 -2.15
CA ALA A 179 -6.11 -17.24 -1.27
C ALA A 179 -5.79 -18.19 -0.13
N VAL A 180 -4.49 -18.48 0.04
CA VAL A 180 -3.97 -19.17 1.22
C VAL A 180 -3.27 -18.14 2.08
N TRP A 181 -3.76 -17.92 3.29
CA TRP A 181 -3.10 -17.05 4.25
C TRP A 181 -2.01 -17.81 5.00
N PHE A 182 -0.75 -17.37 4.89
CA PHE A 182 0.35 -17.91 5.68
C PHE A 182 0.42 -17.15 7.01
N ASN A 183 -0.08 -17.78 8.07
CA ASN A 183 -0.14 -17.19 9.41
C ASN A 183 0.70 -18.01 10.38
N THR A 184 1.89 -17.51 10.72
CA THR A 184 2.78 -18.14 11.70
C THR A 184 2.42 -17.81 13.15
N GLY A 185 1.36 -17.02 13.36
CA GLY A 185 1.02 -16.46 14.68
C GLY A 185 1.90 -15.28 15.10
N PHE A 186 2.77 -14.78 14.20
CA PHE A 186 3.59 -13.59 14.44
C PHE A 186 2.72 -12.37 14.81
N TRP A 187 1.59 -12.19 14.10
CA TRP A 187 0.59 -11.17 14.39
C TRP A 187 -0.46 -11.71 15.37
N LYS A 188 -0.27 -11.44 16.66
CA LYS A 188 -1.19 -11.92 17.71
C LYS A 188 -2.60 -11.37 17.49
N GLY A 189 -3.57 -12.27 17.33
CA GLY A 189 -4.98 -11.93 17.16
C GLY A 189 -5.38 -11.51 15.74
N ALA A 190 -4.48 -11.57 14.76
CA ALA A 190 -4.85 -11.41 13.37
C ALA A 190 -5.81 -12.54 12.96
N THR A 191 -6.87 -12.18 12.24
CA THR A 191 -7.84 -13.11 11.66
C THR A 191 -8.35 -12.56 10.34
N THR A 192 -8.69 -13.41 9.38
CA THR A 192 -9.41 -13.01 8.18
C THR A 192 -10.47 -14.04 7.81
N ASP A 193 -11.63 -13.56 7.37
CA ASP A 193 -12.71 -14.37 6.79
C ASP A 193 -12.60 -14.49 5.27
N ARG A 194 -11.63 -13.79 4.65
CA ARG A 194 -11.48 -13.73 3.19
C ARG A 194 -10.63 -14.85 2.62
N ALA A 195 -9.71 -15.42 3.39
CA ALA A 195 -8.85 -16.48 2.91
C ALA A 195 -9.62 -17.80 2.75
N ASP A 196 -9.38 -18.53 1.66
CA ASP A 196 -9.95 -19.86 1.43
C ASP A 196 -9.31 -20.92 2.33
N ALA A 197 -8.09 -20.65 2.83
CA ALA A 197 -7.39 -21.48 3.79
C ALA A 197 -6.31 -20.70 4.55
N GLU A 198 -5.90 -21.23 5.69
CA GLU A 198 -4.79 -20.75 6.50
C GLU A 198 -3.77 -21.88 6.67
N ILE A 199 -2.48 -21.56 6.60
CA ILE A 199 -1.38 -22.50 6.87
C ILE A 199 -0.36 -21.86 7.82
N CYS A 200 0.27 -22.68 8.67
CA CYS A 200 1.28 -22.23 9.63
C CYS A 200 2.71 -22.62 9.19
N GLY A 201 2.84 -23.52 8.21
CA GLY A 201 4.11 -23.93 7.59
C GLY A 201 3.98 -24.30 6.11
N HIS A 202 5.01 -24.03 5.32
CA HIS A 202 4.99 -24.29 3.86
C HIS A 202 4.81 -25.78 3.49
N GLY A 203 5.17 -26.72 4.39
CA GLY A 203 4.94 -28.15 4.18
C GLY A 203 3.46 -28.56 4.12
N GLU A 204 2.55 -27.69 4.55
CA GLU A 204 1.10 -27.93 4.51
C GLU A 204 0.50 -27.61 3.13
N LEU A 205 1.14 -26.73 2.34
CA LEU A 205 0.61 -26.24 1.08
C LEU A 205 0.33 -27.36 0.05
N PRO A 206 1.23 -28.35 -0.19
CA PRO A 206 0.93 -29.42 -1.14
C PRO A 206 -0.34 -30.21 -0.78
N ARG A 207 -0.50 -30.58 0.50
CA ARG A 207 -1.69 -31.29 1.01
C ARG A 207 -2.95 -30.45 0.92
N LEU A 208 -2.83 -29.14 1.14
CA LEU A 208 -3.93 -28.20 0.96
C LEU A 208 -4.36 -28.14 -0.52
N LEU A 209 -3.41 -28.02 -1.44
CA LEU A 209 -3.69 -27.96 -2.87
C LEU A 209 -4.30 -29.26 -3.42
N GLU A 210 -3.96 -30.42 -2.82
CA GLU A 210 -4.60 -31.70 -3.15
C GLU A 210 -6.10 -31.71 -2.81
N LYS A 211 -6.52 -31.09 -1.70
CA LYS A 211 -7.95 -30.95 -1.32
C LYS A 211 -8.73 -30.01 -2.25
N TRP A 212 -8.02 -29.28 -3.07
CA TRP A 212 -8.53 -28.20 -3.91
C TRP A 212 -8.66 -28.58 -5.39
N ARG A 213 -8.14 -29.75 -5.76
CA ARG A 213 -8.41 -30.41 -7.05
C ARG A 213 -9.83 -30.92 -7.13
#